data_AF-C3MRM2-F1
#
_entry.id   AF-C3MRM2-F1
#
_cell.length_a   1.000
_cell.length_b   1.000
_cell.length_c   1.000
_cell.angle_alpha   90.00
_cell.angle_beta   90.00
_cell.angle_gamma   90.00
#
_symmetry.space_group_name_H-M   'P 1'
#
loop_
_entity.id
_entity.type
_entity.pdbx_description
1 polymer ?
#
loop_
_entity_poly.entity_id
_entity_poly.type
_entity_poly.pdbx_seq_one_letter_code
_entity_poly.pdbx_strand_id
1 'polypeptide(L)'
;MSMVMTSKVNSPVGEKDLLFLISLLDREDKVEFVKEFREDFEQQIEEKKLSKTAYYKFLNGYAPADERVLEVALRNKEARRWIMQRVKEKARRALEIIEKNEG
;
A
#
# COMPACT_ATOMS: atom_id res chain seq x y z
N MET A 1 -16.53 14.05 33.11
CA MET A 1 -16.56 13.36 31.80
C MET A 1 -15.48 14.00 30.93
N SER A 2 -14.31 13.36 30.82
CA SER A 2 -13.21 13.87 30.02
C SER A 2 -13.40 13.42 28.57
N MET A 3 -13.55 14.38 27.65
CA MET A 3 -13.48 14.12 26.22
C MET A 3 -12.08 13.61 25.90
N VAL A 4 -11.99 12.30 25.62
CA VAL A 4 -10.80 11.73 24.98
C VAL A 4 -10.77 12.27 23.56
N MET A 5 -10.05 13.37 23.35
CA MET A 5 -9.64 13.77 22.02
C MET A 5 -8.71 12.67 21.51
N THR A 6 -9.24 11.81 20.65
CA THR A 6 -8.45 10.92 19.82
C THR A 6 -7.54 11.80 18.98
N SER A 7 -6.29 11.89 19.41
CA SER A 7 -5.21 12.54 18.69
C SER A 7 -5.17 11.95 17.28
N LYS A 8 -5.65 12.72 16.31
CA LYS A 8 -5.38 12.48 14.89
C LYS A 8 -3.87 12.31 14.77
N VAL A 9 -3.45 11.09 14.50
CA VAL A 9 -2.06 10.76 14.21
C VAL A 9 -1.68 11.63 13.01
N ASN A 10 -0.88 12.67 13.25
CA ASN A 10 -0.29 13.51 12.21
C ASN A 10 0.69 12.64 11.40
N SER A 11 0.14 11.82 10.51
CA SER A 11 0.91 11.27 9.40
C SER A 11 1.05 12.42 8.39
N PRO A 12 2.27 12.78 7.96
CA PRO A 12 2.49 13.89 7.02
C PRO A 12 1.84 13.67 5.64
N VAL A 13 1.26 12.49 5.42
CA VAL A 13 0.51 12.09 4.23
C VAL A 13 -0.88 11.67 4.69
N GLY A 14 -1.93 12.32 4.17
CA GLY A 14 -3.30 11.97 4.50
C GLY A 14 -3.68 10.60 3.94
N GLU A 15 -4.75 10.00 4.48
CA GLU A 15 -5.30 8.73 3.96
C GLU A 15 -5.61 8.81 2.46
N LYS A 16 -6.14 9.95 2.01
CA LYS A 16 -6.43 10.22 0.58
C LYS A 16 -5.16 10.27 -0.28
N ASP A 17 -4.10 10.89 0.23
CA ASP A 17 -2.83 10.98 -0.49
C ASP A 17 -2.19 9.60 -0.61
N LEU A 18 -2.23 8.80 0.45
CA LEU A 18 -1.72 7.44 0.45
C LEU A 18 -2.51 6.53 -0.49
N LEU A 19 -3.85 6.66 -0.52
CA LEU A 19 -4.69 5.93 -1.47
C LEU A 19 -4.37 6.31 -2.92
N PHE A 20 -4.14 7.60 -3.19
CA PHE A 20 -3.66 8.05 -4.48
C PHE A 20 -2.31 7.40 -4.86
N LEU A 21 -1.34 7.36 -3.94
CA LEU A 21 -0.07 6.69 -4.19
C LEU A 21 -0.24 5.18 -4.47
N ILE A 22 -1.15 4.51 -3.74
CA ILE A 22 -1.49 3.10 -3.97
C ILE A 22 -2.09 2.90 -5.37
N SER A 23 -2.91 3.83 -5.85
CA SER A 23 -3.52 3.75 -7.19
C SER A 23 -2.51 3.81 -8.33
N LEU A 24 -1.29 4.33 -8.08
CA LEU A 24 -0.17 4.36 -9.03
C LEU A 24 0.61 3.03 -9.08
N LEU A 25 0.37 2.13 -8.13
CA LEU A 25 0.95 0.80 -8.11
C LEU A 25 0.23 -0.07 -9.15
N ASP A 26 1.02 -0.76 -9.98
CA ASP A 26 0.46 -1.71 -10.92
C ASP A 26 0.16 -3.06 -10.25
N ARG A 27 -0.28 -4.02 -11.05
CA ARG A 27 -0.61 -5.36 -10.57
C ARG A 27 0.60 -6.04 -9.93
N GLU A 28 1.78 -5.90 -10.52
CA GLU A 28 3.00 -6.57 -10.07
C GLU A 28 3.45 -5.99 -8.74
N ASP A 29 3.44 -4.66 -8.62
CA ASP A 29 3.70 -3.94 -7.38
C ASP A 29 2.78 -4.42 -6.24
N LYS A 30 1.47 -4.53 -6.50
CA LYS A 30 0.50 -4.94 -5.48
C LYS A 30 0.64 -6.41 -5.08
N VAL A 31 1.05 -7.29 -6.00
CA VAL A 31 1.36 -8.69 -5.68
C VAL A 31 2.64 -8.79 -4.86
N GLU A 32 3.66 -8.01 -5.20
CA GLU A 32 4.90 -7.94 -4.42
C GLU A 32 4.66 -7.41 -3.01
N PHE A 33 3.83 -6.37 -2.88
CA PHE A 33 3.40 -5.83 -1.59
C PHE A 33 2.79 -6.92 -0.69
N VAL A 34 1.94 -7.80 -1.26
CA VAL A 34 1.35 -8.92 -0.49
C VAL A 34 2.42 -9.90 0.00
N LYS A 35 3.46 -10.15 -0.79
CA LYS A 35 4.55 -11.05 -0.42
C LYS A 35 5.42 -10.43 0.69
N GLU A 36 5.74 -9.15 0.56
CA GLU A 36 6.58 -8.42 1.51
C GLU A 36 5.89 -8.29 2.87
N PHE A 37 4.60 -7.99 2.89
CA PHE A 37 3.81 -7.77 4.11
C PHE A 37 2.93 -8.97 4.48
N ARG A 38 3.42 -10.18 4.21
CA ARG A 38 2.70 -11.45 4.44
C ARG A 38 2.08 -11.55 5.84
N GLU A 39 2.83 -11.17 6.88
CA GLU A 39 2.36 -11.23 8.26
C GLU A 39 1.14 -10.31 8.50
N ASP A 40 1.14 -9.11 7.92
CA ASP A 40 -0.01 -8.20 8.01
C ASP A 40 -1.26 -8.79 7.32
N PHE A 41 -1.10 -9.48 6.19
CA PHE A 41 -2.21 -10.16 5.50
C PHE A 41 -2.69 -11.41 6.27
N GLU A 42 -1.80 -12.16 6.89
CA GLU A 42 -2.15 -13.29 7.77
C GLU A 42 -2.91 -12.80 9.01
N GLN A 43 -2.50 -11.68 9.61
CA GLN A 43 -3.25 -11.05 10.70
C GLN A 43 -4.67 -10.64 10.24
N GLN A 44 -4.84 -10.13 9.03
CA GLN A 44 -6.19 -9.82 8.51
C GLN A 44 -7.06 -11.08 8.32
N ILE A 45 -6.45 -12.26 8.09
CA ILE A 45 -7.17 -13.53 8.08
C ILE A 45 -7.63 -13.89 9.49
N GLU A 46 -6.75 -13.75 10.48
CA GLU A 46 -7.08 -14.00 11.89
C GLU A 46 -8.20 -13.08 12.39
N GLU A 47 -8.15 -11.80 12.00
CA GLU A 47 -9.20 -10.80 12.26
C GLU A 47 -10.49 -11.02 11.43
N LYS A 48 -10.56 -12.08 10.61
CA LYS A 48 -11.68 -12.40 9.70
C LYS A 48 -12.02 -11.30 8.68
N LYS A 49 -11.07 -10.38 8.41
CA LYS A 49 -11.20 -9.34 7.37
C LYS A 49 -10.78 -9.81 5.99
N LEU A 50 -10.00 -10.88 5.93
CA LEU A 50 -9.56 -11.52 4.70
C LEU A 50 -9.87 -13.02 4.76
N SER A 51 -10.40 -13.60 3.70
CA SER A 51 -10.52 -15.06 3.63
C SER A 51 -9.17 -15.66 3.21
N LYS A 52 -8.85 -16.86 3.74
CA LYS A 52 -7.68 -17.63 3.28
C LYS A 52 -7.67 -17.79 1.76
N THR A 53 -8.82 -18.06 1.16
CA THR A 53 -8.97 -18.20 -0.30
C THR A 53 -8.61 -16.92 -1.05
N ALA A 54 -9.04 -15.75 -0.58
CA ALA A 54 -8.68 -14.48 -1.21
C ALA A 54 -7.17 -14.22 -1.09
N TYR A 55 -6.57 -14.50 0.06
CA TYR A 55 -5.13 -14.39 0.25
C TYR A 55 -4.34 -15.31 -0.70
N TYR A 56 -4.77 -16.58 -0.85
CA TYR A 56 -4.17 -17.49 -1.83
C TYR A 56 -4.30 -17.00 -3.27
N LYS A 57 -5.39 -16.31 -3.63
CA LYS A 57 -5.47 -15.66 -4.95
C LYS A 57 -4.39 -14.60 -5.11
N PHE A 58 -4.14 -13.80 -4.08
CA PHE A 58 -3.08 -12.78 -4.14
C PHE A 58 -1.70 -13.39 -4.34
N LEU A 59 -1.38 -14.46 -3.62
CA LEU A 59 -0.13 -15.20 -3.79
C LEU A 59 0.03 -15.81 -5.20
N ASN A 60 -1.09 -16.12 -5.86
CA ASN A 60 -1.13 -16.58 -7.25
C ASN A 60 -1.18 -15.44 -8.28
N GLY A 61 -0.85 -14.21 -7.87
CA GLY A 61 -0.67 -13.07 -8.76
C GLY A 61 -1.92 -12.24 -9.02
N TYR A 62 -3.01 -12.40 -8.26
CA TYR A 62 -4.13 -11.46 -8.31
C TYR A 62 -3.79 -10.22 -7.48
N ALA A 63 -3.96 -9.03 -8.05
CA ALA A 63 -3.73 -7.82 -7.26
C ALA A 63 -4.84 -7.66 -6.19
N PRO A 64 -4.49 -7.37 -4.93
CA PRO A 64 -5.46 -6.87 -3.97
C PRO A 64 -6.03 -5.51 -4.40
N ALA A 65 -7.20 -5.17 -3.88
CA ALA A 65 -7.80 -3.85 -4.02
C ALA A 65 -6.98 -2.77 -3.26
N ASP A 66 -7.13 -1.51 -3.65
CA ASP A 66 -6.35 -0.40 -3.08
C ASP A 66 -6.66 -0.21 -1.60
N GLU A 67 -7.92 -0.35 -1.20
CA GLU A 67 -8.37 -0.26 0.19
C GLU A 67 -7.69 -1.33 1.05
N ARG A 68 -7.46 -2.52 0.49
CA ARG A 68 -6.79 -3.62 1.19
C ARG A 68 -5.32 -3.29 1.48
N VAL A 69 -4.63 -2.72 0.49
CA VAL A 69 -3.25 -2.24 0.64
C VAL A 69 -3.20 -1.08 1.63
N LEU A 70 -4.18 -0.18 1.58
CA LEU A 70 -4.30 0.96 2.48
C LEU A 70 -4.47 0.51 3.94
N GLU A 71 -5.32 -0.49 4.21
CA GLU A 71 -5.52 -1.04 5.56
C GLU A 71 -4.21 -1.53 6.19
N VAL A 72 -3.37 -2.23 5.41
CA VAL A 72 -2.02 -2.64 5.85
C VAL A 72 -1.15 -1.41 6.11
N ALA A 73 -1.08 -0.48 5.16
CA ALA A 73 -0.22 0.69 5.25
C ALA A 73 -0.59 1.65 6.40
N LEU A 74 -1.86 1.72 6.79
CA LEU A 74 -2.32 2.52 7.92
C LEU A 74 -1.86 1.94 9.27
N ARG A 75 -1.66 0.63 9.36
CA ARG A 75 -1.25 -0.09 10.58
C ARG A 75 0.27 -0.30 10.64
N ASN A 76 0.90 -0.49 9.49
CA ASN A 76 2.32 -0.76 9.36
C ASN A 76 3.06 0.43 8.72
N LYS A 77 3.97 1.05 9.48
CA LYS A 77 4.77 2.19 8.99
C LYS A 77 5.75 1.79 7.89
N GLU A 78 6.23 0.55 7.88
CA GLU A 78 7.14 0.03 6.86
C GLU A 78 6.40 -0.19 5.54
N ALA A 79 5.19 -0.73 5.58
CA ALA A 79 4.30 -0.80 4.42
C ALA A 79 4.05 0.57 3.78
N ARG A 80 3.81 1.60 4.62
CA ARG A 80 3.69 2.98 4.15
C ARG A 80 4.95 3.47 3.44
N ARG A 81 6.13 3.22 4.02
CA ARG A 81 7.42 3.60 3.42
C ARG A 81 7.67 2.86 2.11
N TRP A 82 7.34 1.58 2.06
CA TRP A 82 7.47 0.75 0.87
C TRP A 82 6.68 1.34 -0.30
N ILE A 83 5.41 1.71 -0.09
CA ILE A 83 4.57 2.34 -1.12
C ILE A 83 5.21 3.63 -1.63
N MET A 84 5.68 4.49 -0.72
CA MET A 84 6.32 5.76 -1.10
C MET A 84 7.60 5.54 -1.91
N GLN A 85 8.44 4.57 -1.52
CA GLN A 85 9.66 4.27 -2.28
C GLN A 85 9.34 3.72 -3.65
N ARG A 86 8.40 2.77 -3.74
CA ARG A 86 8.02 2.17 -5.03
C ARG A 86 7.49 3.23 -6.01
N VAL A 87 6.59 4.11 -5.55
CA VAL A 87 6.08 5.20 -6.39
C VAL A 87 7.18 6.19 -6.77
N LYS A 88 8.08 6.53 -5.84
CA LYS A 88 9.22 7.42 -6.12
C LYS A 88 10.14 6.87 -7.21
N GLU A 89 10.43 5.57 -7.18
CA GLU A 89 11.23 4.91 -8.21
C GLU A 89 10.55 4.95 -9.58
N LYS A 90 9.24 4.68 -9.64
CA LYS A 90 8.46 4.76 -10.89
C LYS A 90 8.45 6.18 -11.44
N ALA A 91 8.23 7.18 -10.58
CA ALA A 91 8.25 8.58 -10.98
C ALA A 91 9.63 8.99 -11.53
N ARG A 92 10.72 8.57 -10.87
CA ARG A 92 12.08 8.86 -11.35
C ARG A 92 12.33 8.25 -12.73
N ARG A 93 12.00 6.97 -12.94
CA ARG A 93 12.15 6.31 -14.24
C ARG A 93 11.33 6.98 -15.33
N ALA A 94 10.11 7.39 -15.03
CA ALA A 94 9.26 8.09 -15.98
C ALA A 94 9.87 9.43 -16.41
N LEU A 95 10.38 10.22 -15.45
CA LEU A 95 11.05 11.49 -15.73
C LEU A 95 12.30 11.28 -16.59
N GLU A 96 13.15 10.31 -16.26
CA GLU A 96 14.34 9.95 -17.05
C GLU A 96 13.99 9.59 -18.50
N ILE A 97 12.83 8.95 -18.74
CA ILE A 97 12.37 8.62 -20.10
C ILE A 97 11.91 9.88 -20.83
N ILE A 98 11.14 10.76 -20.18
CA ILE A 98 10.66 12.01 -20.78
C ILE A 98 11.84 12.89 -21.21
N GLU A 99 12.80 13.10 -20.30
CA GLU A 99 14.00 13.92 -20.57
C GLU A 99 14.81 13.38 -21.76
N LYS A 100 14.88 12.06 -21.94
CA LYS A 100 15.55 11.42 -23.09
C LYS A 100 14.82 11.59 -24.43
N ASN A 101 13.52 11.88 -24.42
CA ASN A 101 12.71 12.06 -25.64
C ASN A 101 12.49 13.53 -25.98
N GLU A 102 12.70 14.46 -25.05
CA GLU A 102 12.63 15.90 -25.27
C GLU A 102 13.98 16.53 -25.71
N GLY A 103 15.09 15.83 -25.47
CA GLY A 103 16.43 16.22 -25.95
C GLY A 103 16.77 15.67 -27.34
#